data_AF-A0A6G2DEM0-F1
#
_entry.id   AF-A0A6G2DEM0-F1
#
_cell.length_a   1.000
_cell.length_b   1.000
_cell.length_c   1.000
_cell.angle_alpha   90.00
_cell.angle_beta   90.00
_cell.angle_gamma   90.00
#
_symmetry.space_group_name_H-M   'P 1'
#
loop_
_entity.id
_entity.type
_entity.pdbx_description
1 polymer ?
#
loop_
_entity_poly.entity_id
_entity_poly.type
_entity_poly.pdbx_seq_one_letter_code
_entity_poly.pdbx_strand_id
1 'polypeptide(L)'
;LKILLLPKDPNDDKNIILEIRGAAGGDEAALFAGDLLTMYQKYAEAQGWRFEVMEASMNGVGGFKEVVAMVSGQSVYSKLKYESGAHRVQRVPVTESQGRVHTSTATVLVMLEVEEVEYD
;
A
#
# COMPACT_ATOMS: atom_id res chain seq x y z
N LEU A 1 20.13 22.57 2.27
CA LEU A 1 20.31 23.31 1.00
C LEU A 1 20.75 22.44 -0.17
N LYS A 2 21.76 21.56 -0.04
CA LYS A 2 22.24 20.73 -1.18
C LYS A 2 21.20 19.79 -1.81
N ILE A 3 20.24 19.26 -1.04
CA ILE A 3 19.20 18.33 -1.55
C ILE A 3 18.17 19.03 -2.44
N LEU A 4 17.89 20.32 -2.22
CA LEU A 4 16.93 21.09 -3.03
C LEU A 4 17.48 21.44 -4.43
N LEU A 5 18.78 21.26 -4.66
CA LEU A 5 19.44 21.47 -5.94
C LEU A 5 19.45 20.20 -6.81
N LEU A 6 19.00 19.07 -6.27
CA LEU A 6 18.84 17.86 -7.06
C LEU A 6 17.68 18.04 -8.04
N PRO A 7 17.82 17.56 -9.28
CA PRO A 7 16.70 17.52 -10.20
C PRO A 7 15.59 16.67 -9.59
N LYS A 8 14.38 17.24 -9.52
CA LYS A 8 13.19 16.52 -9.07
C LYS A 8 12.80 15.47 -10.11
N ASP A 9 12.25 14.36 -9.65
CA ASP A 9 11.64 13.39 -10.55
C ASP A 9 10.41 14.05 -11.19
N PRO A 10 10.24 14.00 -12.53
CA PRO A 10 9.06 14.56 -13.19
C PRO A 10 7.73 13.94 -12.72
N ASN A 11 7.76 12.77 -12.06
CA ASN A 11 6.58 12.09 -11.55
C ASN A 11 6.30 12.38 -10.07
N ASP A 12 7.16 13.11 -9.36
CA ASP A 12 7.04 13.33 -7.91
C ASP A 12 5.69 13.95 -7.50
N ASP A 13 5.10 14.77 -8.38
CA ASP A 13 3.85 15.50 -8.16
C ASP A 13 2.59 14.73 -8.59
N LYS A 14 2.73 13.51 -9.12
CA LYS A 14 1.59 12.71 -9.57
C LYS A 14 0.92 11.95 -8.42
N ASN A 15 -0.37 11.69 -8.60
CA ASN A 15 -1.14 10.75 -7.80
C ASN A 15 -0.65 9.31 -8.07
N ILE A 16 -1.09 8.38 -7.22
CA ILE A 16 -0.71 6.99 -7.33
C ILE A 16 -1.90 6.03 -7.26
N ILE A 17 -1.67 4.85 -7.83
CA ILE A 17 -2.40 3.64 -7.51
C ILE A 17 -1.54 2.81 -6.57
N LEU A 18 -2.10 2.55 -5.39
CA LEU A 18 -1.52 1.70 -4.35
C LEU A 18 -2.20 0.34 -4.40
N GLU A 19 -1.41 -0.70 -4.59
CA GLU A 19 -1.88 -2.07 -4.63
C GLU A 19 -1.21 -2.88 -3.52
N ILE A 20 -2.01 -3.53 -2.67
CA ILE A 20 -1.53 -4.35 -1.56
C ILE A 20 -2.06 -5.76 -1.74
N ARG A 21 -1.16 -6.75 -1.75
CA ARG A 21 -1.51 -8.17 -1.84
C ARG A 21 -0.94 -8.96 -0.68
N GLY A 22 -1.74 -9.86 -0.11
CA GLY A 22 -1.24 -10.89 0.79
C GLY A 22 -0.37 -11.89 0.00
N ALA A 23 0.85 -12.13 0.44
CA ALA A 23 1.77 -13.06 -0.21
C ALA A 23 1.92 -14.35 0.62
N ALA A 24 3.10 -14.61 1.20
CA ALA A 24 3.34 -15.79 2.02
C ALA A 24 2.76 -15.62 3.43
N GLY A 25 2.03 -16.61 3.93
CA GLY A 25 1.43 -16.59 5.28
C GLY A 25 -0.07 -16.85 5.34
N GLY A 26 -0.74 -17.03 4.18
CA GLY A 26 -2.15 -17.38 4.11
C GLY A 26 -3.04 -16.31 4.75
N ASP A 27 -3.91 -16.73 5.67
CA ASP A 27 -4.85 -15.82 6.35
C ASP A 27 -4.14 -14.70 7.14
N GLU A 28 -2.97 -14.97 7.71
CA GLU A 28 -2.19 -13.97 8.42
C GLU A 28 -1.62 -12.90 7.47
N ALA A 29 -1.21 -13.29 6.27
CA ALA A 29 -0.78 -12.35 5.25
C ALA A 29 -1.92 -11.43 4.79
N ALA A 30 -3.14 -11.95 4.72
CA ALA A 30 -4.32 -11.17 4.37
C ALA A 30 -4.73 -10.19 5.48
N LEU A 31 -4.63 -10.60 6.75
CA LEU A 31 -4.81 -9.69 7.88
C LEU A 31 -3.76 -8.58 7.88
N PHE A 32 -2.50 -8.93 7.63
CA PHE A 32 -1.41 -7.96 7.52
C PHE A 32 -1.59 -6.99 6.35
N ALA A 33 -2.12 -7.43 5.21
CA ALA A 33 -2.49 -6.54 4.11
C ALA A 33 -3.54 -5.48 4.54
N GLY A 34 -4.49 -5.86 5.40
CA GLY A 34 -5.46 -4.93 6.00
C GLY A 34 -4.84 -3.94 6.97
N ASP A 35 -3.85 -4.38 7.76
CA ASP A 35 -3.08 -3.50 8.64
C ASP A 35 -2.31 -2.45 7.81
N LEU A 36 -1.67 -2.85 6.71
CA LEU A 36 -0.99 -1.95 5.79
C LEU A 36 -1.97 -0.97 5.13
N LEU A 37 -3.13 -1.43 4.68
CA LEU A 37 -4.18 -0.57 4.11
C LEU A 37 -4.58 0.53 5.12
N THR A 38 -4.85 0.12 6.37
CA THR A 38 -5.23 1.04 7.46
C THR A 38 -4.10 2.03 7.77
N MET A 39 -2.85 1.57 7.74
CA MET A 39 -1.67 2.42 7.93
C MET A 39 -1.59 3.50 6.83
N TYR A 40 -1.72 3.12 5.56
CA TYR A 40 -1.66 4.07 4.45
C TYR A 40 -2.85 5.02 4.41
N GLN A 41 -4.05 4.54 4.76
CA GLN A 41 -5.24 5.39 4.86
C GLN A 41 -5.03 6.50 5.92
N LYS A 42 -4.56 6.13 7.12
CA LYS A 42 -4.25 7.12 8.17
C LYS A 42 -3.09 8.03 7.80
N TYR A 43 -2.09 7.51 7.09
CA TYR A 43 -0.99 8.35 6.60
C TYR A 43 -1.49 9.37 5.57
N ALA A 44 -2.34 8.96 4.64
CA ALA A 44 -2.97 9.85 3.67
C ALA A 44 -3.81 10.95 4.35
N GLU A 45 -4.62 10.59 5.34
CA GLU A 45 -5.38 11.55 6.15
C GLU A 45 -4.45 12.58 6.83
N ALA A 46 -3.35 12.14 7.43
CA ALA A 46 -2.38 13.01 8.09
C ALA A 46 -1.63 13.94 7.11
N GLN A 47 -1.48 13.53 5.85
CA GLN A 47 -0.92 14.37 4.77
C GLN A 47 -1.97 15.27 4.10
N GLY A 48 -3.25 15.13 4.44
CA GLY A 48 -4.35 15.83 3.77
C GLY A 48 -4.64 15.32 2.35
N TRP A 49 -4.28 14.07 2.05
CA TRP A 49 -4.54 13.42 0.77
C TRP A 49 -5.90 12.71 0.78
N ARG A 50 -6.46 12.55 -0.42
CA ARG A 50 -7.65 11.72 -0.64
C ARG A 50 -7.22 10.28 -0.85
N PHE A 51 -7.86 9.35 -0.15
CA PHE A 51 -7.61 7.91 -0.24
C PHE A 51 -8.90 7.19 -0.61
N GLU A 52 -8.94 6.53 -1.76
CA GLU A 52 -10.13 5.86 -2.29
C GLU A 52 -9.85 4.41 -2.63
N VAL A 53 -10.56 3.49 -1.98
CA VAL A 53 -10.48 2.07 -2.35
C VAL A 53 -11.27 1.84 -3.63
N MET A 54 -10.59 1.38 -4.68
CA MET A 54 -11.19 1.10 -5.99
C MET A 54 -11.69 -0.34 -6.06
N GLU A 55 -10.86 -1.29 -5.63
CA GLU A 55 -11.16 -2.71 -5.63
C GLU A 55 -10.63 -3.36 -4.36
N ALA A 56 -11.38 -4.31 -3.80
CA ALA A 56 -10.97 -5.06 -2.64
C ALA A 56 -11.47 -6.51 -2.71
N SER A 57 -10.54 -7.45 -2.59
CA SER A 57 -10.78 -8.87 -2.50
C SER A 57 -10.52 -9.35 -1.07
N MET A 58 -11.60 -9.59 -0.33
CA MET A 58 -11.52 -10.03 1.07
C MET A 58 -11.37 -11.56 1.18
N ASN A 59 -10.74 -12.04 2.26
CA ASN A 59 -10.80 -13.45 2.64
C ASN A 59 -11.90 -13.72 3.68
N GLY A 60 -12.14 -14.99 3.99
CA GLY A 60 -13.20 -15.41 4.92
C GLY A 60 -12.95 -15.07 6.39
N VAL A 61 -11.78 -14.52 6.74
CA VAL A 61 -11.41 -14.15 8.13
C VAL A 61 -11.24 -12.64 8.33
N GLY A 62 -11.67 -11.81 7.36
CA GLY A 62 -11.71 -10.35 7.49
C GLY A 62 -10.41 -9.62 7.07
N GLY A 63 -9.47 -10.30 6.44
CA GLY A 63 -8.30 -9.70 5.79
C GLY A 63 -8.51 -9.49 4.28
N PHE A 64 -7.51 -8.92 3.61
CA PHE A 64 -7.52 -8.66 2.17
C PHE A 64 -6.52 -9.58 1.45
N LYS A 65 -7.00 -10.35 0.47
CA LYS A 65 -6.11 -11.04 -0.48
C LYS A 65 -5.42 -10.02 -1.39
N GLU A 66 -6.21 -9.04 -1.84
CA GLU A 66 -5.79 -7.95 -2.72
C GLU A 66 -6.65 -6.73 -2.43
N VAL A 67 -6.05 -5.55 -2.46
CA VAL A 67 -6.75 -4.27 -2.40
C VAL A 67 -6.03 -3.25 -3.27
N VAL A 68 -6.79 -2.52 -4.08
CA VAL A 68 -6.33 -1.44 -4.94
C VAL A 68 -6.97 -0.15 -4.46
N ALA A 69 -6.15 0.86 -4.22
CA ALA A 69 -6.59 2.18 -3.78
C ALA A 69 -5.91 3.29 -4.58
N MET A 70 -6.67 4.32 -4.91
CA MET A 70 -6.16 5.56 -5.48
C MET A 70 -5.82 6.54 -4.36
N VAL A 71 -4.63 7.15 -4.43
CA VAL A 71 -4.20 8.18 -3.49
C VAL A 71 -3.88 9.45 -4.26
N SER A 72 -4.65 10.50 -3.99
CA SER A 72 -4.58 11.77 -4.72
C SER A 72 -4.27 12.93 -3.80
N GLY A 73 -3.39 13.84 -4.23
CA GLY A 73 -2.97 14.98 -3.42
C GLY A 73 -1.65 15.58 -3.86
N GLN A 74 -1.07 16.44 -3.00
CA GLN A 74 0.19 17.11 -3.33
C GLN A 74 1.39 16.18 -3.14
N SER A 75 2.14 15.96 -4.22
CA SER A 75 3.42 15.22 -4.24
C SER A 75 3.35 13.82 -3.64
N VAL A 76 2.26 13.09 -3.92
CA VAL A 76 1.99 11.75 -3.35
C VAL A 76 3.07 10.76 -3.74
N TYR A 77 3.39 10.65 -5.03
CA TYR A 77 4.39 9.71 -5.53
C TYR A 77 5.77 9.96 -4.91
N SER A 78 6.18 11.23 -4.74
CA SER A 78 7.47 11.57 -4.15
C SER A 78 7.72 10.93 -2.78
N LYS A 79 6.64 10.73 -2.00
CA LYS A 79 6.69 10.18 -0.65
C LYS A 79 6.49 8.67 -0.63
N LEU A 80 5.58 8.15 -1.47
CA LEU A 80 5.19 6.73 -1.44
C LEU A 80 5.98 5.85 -2.42
N LYS A 81 6.79 6.41 -3.33
CA LYS A 81 7.61 5.62 -4.28
C LYS A 81 8.53 4.59 -3.64
N TYR A 82 8.92 4.80 -2.39
CA TYR A 82 9.81 3.89 -1.65
C TYR A 82 9.08 2.72 -0.98
N GLU A 83 7.74 2.73 -0.97
CA GLU A 83 6.94 1.70 -0.32
C GLU A 83 6.76 0.44 -1.17
N SER A 84 7.15 0.51 -2.44
CA SER A 84 7.08 -0.64 -3.35
C SER A 84 8.04 -1.74 -2.91
N GLY A 85 7.51 -2.93 -2.65
CA GLY A 85 8.29 -4.09 -2.27
C GLY A 85 7.55 -5.06 -1.36
N ALA A 86 8.31 -6.01 -0.81
CA ALA A 86 7.81 -6.98 0.15
C ALA A 86 7.93 -6.46 1.58
N HIS A 87 6.81 -6.46 2.29
CA HIS A 87 6.70 -6.08 3.70
C HIS A 87 6.56 -7.34 4.54
N ARG A 88 7.42 -7.51 5.54
CA ARG A 88 7.48 -8.71 6.38
C ARG A 88 6.94 -8.42 7.78
N VAL A 89 6.07 -9.29 8.28
CA VAL A 89 5.56 -9.25 9.65
C VAL A 89 5.96 -10.52 10.42
N GLN A 90 6.27 -10.35 11.70
CA GLN A 90 6.51 -11.45 12.64
C GLN A 90 5.69 -11.20 13.90
N ARG A 91 4.65 -12.01 14.11
CA ARG A 91 3.79 -11.95 15.30
C ARG A 91 3.15 -13.30 15.58
N VAL A 92 2.49 -13.43 16.72
CA VAL A 92 1.59 -14.56 17.00
C VAL A 92 0.27 -14.28 16.26
N PRO A 93 -0.09 -15.06 15.22
CA PRO A 93 -1.34 -14.85 14.49
C PRO A 93 -2.56 -14.99 15.39
N VAL A 94 -3.63 -14.29 15.05
CA VAL A 94 -4.93 -14.46 15.74
C VAL A 94 -5.49 -15.88 15.52
N THR A 95 -5.08 -16.54 14.43
CA THR A 95 -5.46 -17.91 14.08
C THR A 95 -4.62 -18.98 14.78
N GLU A 96 -3.57 -18.62 15.53
CA GLU A 96 -2.67 -19.57 16.21
C GLU A 96 -3.06 -19.75 17.70
N SER A 97 -3.17 -20.99 18.13
CA SER A 97 -3.66 -21.37 19.48
C SER A 97 -2.54 -21.62 20.48
N GLN A 98 -1.31 -21.89 20.03
CA GLN A 98 -0.18 -22.28 20.89
C GLN A 98 0.83 -21.15 21.14
N GLY A 99 0.54 -19.92 20.70
CA GLY A 99 1.41 -18.77 20.93
C GLY A 99 2.69 -18.76 20.10
N ARG A 100 2.75 -19.52 19.01
CA ARG A 100 3.91 -19.53 18.11
C ARG A 100 3.97 -18.28 17.25
N VAL A 101 5.18 -17.74 17.08
CA VAL A 101 5.43 -16.62 16.17
C VAL A 101 5.51 -17.14 14.74
N HIS A 102 4.69 -16.58 13.86
CA HIS A 102 4.74 -16.86 12.43
C HIS A 102 5.39 -15.68 11.70
N THR A 103 6.05 -15.98 10.59
CA THR A 103 6.52 -14.96 9.65
C THR A 103 5.58 -14.94 8.45
N SER A 104 5.07 -13.77 8.10
CA SER A 104 4.20 -13.57 6.95
C SER A 104 4.66 -12.37 6.14
N THR A 105 4.20 -12.26 4.90
CA THR A 105 4.62 -11.24 3.94
C THR A 105 3.42 -10.73 3.16
N ALA A 106 3.39 -9.42 2.93
CA ALA A 106 2.51 -8.77 1.96
C ALA A 106 3.36 -7.98 0.97
N THR A 107 2.90 -7.83 -0.26
CA THR A 107 3.54 -6.98 -1.27
C THR A 107 2.77 -5.69 -1.42
N VAL A 108 3.49 -4.58 -1.49
CA VAL A 108 2.95 -3.27 -1.83
C VAL A 108 3.55 -2.87 -3.17
N LEU A 109 2.71 -2.38 -4.08
CA LEU A 109 3.11 -1.83 -5.35
C LEU A 109 2.55 -0.42 -5.48
N VAL A 110 3.41 0.54 -5.85
CA VAL A 110 3.05 1.94 -6.07
C VAL A 110 3.25 2.26 -7.55
N MET A 111 2.14 2.53 -8.23
CA MET A 111 2.12 2.90 -9.65
C MET A 111 1.66 4.35 -9.78
N LEU A 112 2.08 5.01 -10.84
CA LEU A 112 1.57 6.34 -11.17
C LEU A 112 0.15 6.24 -11.69
N GLU A 113 -0.68 7.22 -11.35
CA GLU A 113 -1.89 7.46 -12.13
C GLU A 113 -1.48 7.88 -13.55
N VAL A 114 -1.93 7.13 -14.55
CA VAL A 114 -1.72 7.45 -15.96
C VAL A 114 -3.09 7.71 -16.55
N GLU A 115 -3.32 8.94 -17.02
CA GLU A 115 -4.49 9.25 -17.84
C GLU A 115 -4.34 8.57 -19.20
N GLU A 116 -5.37 7.83 -19.64
CA GLU A 116 -5.44 7.39 -21.04
C GLU A 116 -5.52 8.65 -21.92
N VAL A 117 -4.52 8.84 -22.77
CA VAL A 117 -4.57 9.88 -23.79
C VAL A 117 -5.50 9.37 -24.89
N GLU A 118 -6.73 9.87 -24.92
CA GLU A 118 -7.62 9.67 -26.07
C GLU A 118 -6.97 10.31 -27.31
N TYR A 119 -6.71 9.50 -28.34
CA TYR A 119 -6.32 9.98 -29.66
C TYR A 119 -7.59 10.02 -30.53
N ASP A 120 -7.95 11.20 -31.05
CA ASP A 120 -8.97 11.39 -32.09
C ASP A 120 -8.50 10.83 -33.46
#